data_AF-A0A1Y4KWR1-F1
#
_entry.id   AF-A0A1Y4KWR1-F1
#
_cell.length_a   1.000
_cell.length_b   1.000
_cell.length_c   1.000
_cell.angle_alpha   90.00
_cell.angle_beta   90.00
_cell.angle_gamma   90.00
#
_symmetry.space_group_name_H-M   'P 1'
#
loop_
_entity.id
_entity.type
_entity.pdbx_description
1 polymer ?
#
loop_
_entity_poly.entity_id
_entity_poly.type
_entity_poly.pdbx_seq_one_letter_code
_entity_poly.pdbx_strand_id
1 'polypeptide(L)'
;MTIGTVTTGAPGTPAEVTNSGTAQNAVLNFTIPQGLPGATQPVSLVSSYSTPPQPGASGIPITFDRNALSLGTDISHTSGSDTFTINQPGVYSVEFHGVITPTANNTFPVNINTSLEVNGSVQPGASVPFTFQNATQSSEVSFTVPISVTDVPTTLQVAPFGGNYLADAVSMTVTRLGNS
;
A
#
# COMPACT_ATOMS: atom_id res chain seq x y z
N MET A 1 -28.03 50.80 10.72
CA MET A 1 -27.63 49.39 10.91
C MET A 1 -26.12 49.33 11.01
N THR A 2 -25.59 48.62 11.99
CA THR A 2 -24.16 48.39 12.17
C THR A 2 -23.87 46.92 12.49
N ILE A 3 -22.63 46.50 12.28
CA ILE A 3 -22.14 45.20 12.74
C ILE A 3 -21.67 45.36 14.18
N GLY A 4 -22.13 44.48 15.06
CA GLY A 4 -21.65 44.36 16.43
C GLY A 4 -20.44 43.44 16.47
N THR A 5 -20.62 42.26 17.05
CA THR A 5 -19.57 41.24 17.16
C THR A 5 -19.62 40.25 16.01
N VAL A 6 -18.45 39.73 15.66
CA VAL A 6 -18.29 38.53 14.82
C VAL A 6 -17.48 37.54 15.63
N THR A 7 -18.11 36.43 16.00
CA THR A 7 -17.49 35.40 16.84
C THR A 7 -17.42 34.08 16.09
N THR A 8 -16.37 33.32 16.33
CA THR A 8 -16.28 31.95 15.83
C THR A 8 -16.98 31.02 16.81
N GLY A 9 -18.01 30.32 16.34
CA GLY A 9 -18.74 29.31 17.10
C GLY A 9 -18.05 27.95 17.09
N ALA A 10 -18.51 27.04 17.96
CA ALA A 10 -17.99 25.69 18.01
C ALA A 10 -18.25 24.91 16.70
N PRO A 11 -17.41 23.92 16.34
CA PRO A 11 -17.64 23.11 15.16
C PRO A 11 -19.00 22.41 15.15
N GLY A 12 -19.66 22.39 14.00
CA GLY A 12 -20.95 21.69 13.81
C GLY A 12 -22.18 22.39 14.39
N THR A 13 -22.03 23.56 15.03
CA THR A 13 -23.20 24.38 15.43
C THR A 13 -23.79 25.11 14.23
N PRO A 14 -25.08 25.49 14.25
CA PRO A 14 -25.65 26.36 13.22
C PRO A 14 -24.98 27.74 13.21
N ALA A 15 -24.97 28.39 12.05
CA ALA A 15 -24.66 29.82 11.98
C ALA A 15 -25.83 30.62 12.57
N GLU A 16 -25.51 31.66 13.34
CA GLU A 16 -26.51 32.46 14.04
C GLU A 16 -26.28 33.95 13.81
N VAL A 17 -27.38 34.70 13.69
CA VAL A 17 -27.38 36.16 13.68
C VAL A 17 -28.36 36.65 14.74
N THR A 18 -27.90 37.52 15.64
CA THR A 18 -28.75 38.15 16.66
C THR A 18 -28.72 39.67 16.52
N ASN A 19 -29.86 40.35 16.71
CA ASN A 19 -29.93 41.80 16.73
C ASN A 19 -29.96 42.30 18.18
N SER A 20 -28.88 42.95 18.64
CA SER A 20 -28.82 43.57 19.98
C SER A 20 -29.24 45.04 19.99
N GLY A 21 -29.60 45.60 18.82
CA GLY A 21 -30.12 46.96 18.68
C GLY A 21 -31.64 47.03 18.66
N THR A 22 -32.20 48.11 18.13
CA THR A 22 -33.66 48.22 17.91
C THR A 22 -34.02 47.88 16.46
N ALA A 23 -35.32 47.82 16.14
CA ALA A 23 -35.77 47.64 14.77
C ALA A 23 -35.33 48.79 13.84
N GLN A 24 -35.21 50.02 14.38
CA GLN A 24 -34.77 51.21 13.62
C GLN A 24 -33.25 51.39 13.64
N ASN A 25 -32.57 50.92 14.69
CA ASN A 25 -31.13 50.97 14.87
C ASN A 25 -30.55 49.58 15.17
N ALA A 26 -30.62 48.69 14.18
CA ALA A 26 -30.15 47.32 14.33
C ALA A 26 -28.62 47.25 14.51
N VAL A 27 -28.19 46.38 15.42
CA VAL A 27 -26.79 45.99 15.65
C VAL A 27 -26.72 44.47 15.53
N LEU A 28 -26.18 43.99 14.42
CA LEU A 28 -26.18 42.55 14.11
C LEU A 28 -24.89 41.91 14.62
N ASN A 29 -25.04 40.90 15.47
CA ASN A 29 -23.97 40.04 15.94
C ASN A 29 -24.02 38.72 15.16
N PHE A 30 -22.86 38.23 14.75
CA PHE A 30 -22.71 37.01 13.97
C PHE A 30 -21.94 35.97 14.78
N THR A 31 -22.44 34.74 14.77
CA THR A 31 -21.70 33.55 15.19
C THR A 31 -21.47 32.68 13.96
N ILE A 32 -20.22 32.56 13.54
CA ILE A 32 -19.81 31.77 12.38
C ILE A 32 -19.16 30.48 12.90
N PRO A 33 -19.77 29.30 12.69
CA PRO A 33 -19.22 28.04 13.19
C PRO A 33 -17.87 27.72 12.54
N GLN A 34 -16.94 27.17 13.31
CA GLN A 34 -15.76 26.54 12.74
C GLN A 34 -16.15 25.29 11.92
N GLY A 35 -15.36 24.93 10.92
CA GLY A 35 -15.48 23.62 10.27
C GLY A 35 -15.20 22.47 11.25
N LEU A 36 -15.81 21.30 11.02
CA LEU A 36 -15.46 20.09 11.77
C LEU A 36 -13.98 19.75 11.56
N PRO A 37 -13.26 19.28 12.61
CA PRO A 37 -11.94 18.71 12.42
C PRO A 37 -11.97 17.58 11.39
N GLY A 38 -10.93 17.47 10.56
CA GLY A 38 -10.77 16.32 9.67
C GLY A 38 -10.57 15.03 10.47
N ALA A 39 -11.01 13.89 9.92
CA ALA A 39 -10.72 12.59 10.51
C ALA A 39 -9.26 12.21 10.24
N THR A 40 -8.51 11.85 11.29
CA THR A 40 -7.19 11.23 11.12
C THR A 40 -7.41 9.75 10.77
N GLN A 41 -6.93 9.32 9.60
CA GLN A 41 -6.87 7.90 9.29
C GLN A 41 -5.61 7.30 9.93
N PRO A 42 -5.74 6.20 10.68
CA PRO A 42 -4.56 5.50 11.19
C PRO A 42 -3.73 5.00 10.01
N VAL A 43 -2.41 5.00 10.17
CA VAL A 43 -1.49 4.41 9.20
C VAL A 43 -1.70 2.89 9.21
N SER A 44 -1.89 2.30 8.03
CA SER A 44 -1.87 0.85 7.85
C SER A 44 -0.83 0.47 6.81
N LEU A 45 0.16 -0.31 7.24
CA LEU A 45 1.35 -0.64 6.47
C LEU A 45 1.95 -1.95 6.99
N VAL A 46 2.38 -2.81 6.07
CA VAL A 46 3.31 -3.89 6.40
C VAL A 46 4.51 -3.80 5.48
N SER A 47 5.70 -3.82 6.05
CA SER A 47 6.98 -3.92 5.35
C SER A 47 7.72 -5.15 5.84
N SER A 48 8.10 -6.04 4.91
CA SER A 48 8.80 -7.28 5.20
C SER A 48 9.98 -7.46 4.26
N TYR A 49 10.96 -8.27 4.67
CA TYR A 49 12.14 -8.61 3.89
C TYR A 49 12.55 -10.07 4.14
N SER A 50 13.52 -10.57 3.36
CA SER A 50 14.14 -11.87 3.60
C SER A 50 15.66 -11.79 3.76
N THR A 51 16.21 -12.40 4.81
CA THR A 51 17.66 -12.66 4.95
C THR A 51 17.88 -13.99 5.70
N PRO A 52 18.49 -15.03 5.11
CA PRO A 52 19.43 -15.06 3.97
C PRO A 52 18.77 -15.15 2.57
N PRO A 53 19.56 -15.15 1.48
CA PRO A 53 19.09 -15.50 0.14
C PRO A 53 18.35 -16.85 0.13
N GLN A 54 17.30 -16.96 -0.69
CA GLN A 54 16.43 -18.13 -0.72
C GLN A 54 16.36 -18.74 -2.12
N PRO A 55 16.54 -20.07 -2.27
CA PRO A 55 16.30 -20.75 -3.53
C PRO A 55 14.79 -20.87 -3.79
N GLY A 56 14.40 -20.80 -5.06
CA GLY A 56 13.02 -20.99 -5.49
C GLY A 56 12.93 -21.66 -6.85
N ALA A 57 11.74 -22.21 -7.13
CA ALA A 57 11.41 -22.82 -8.41
C ALA A 57 10.40 -21.95 -9.16
N SER A 58 10.32 -22.14 -10.48
CA SER A 58 9.39 -21.39 -11.34
C SER A 58 7.94 -21.46 -10.82
N GLY A 59 7.33 -20.30 -10.58
CA GLY A 59 5.96 -20.17 -10.10
C GLY A 59 5.79 -20.39 -8.59
N ILE A 60 6.86 -20.66 -7.85
CA ILE A 60 6.83 -20.68 -6.39
C ILE A 60 7.06 -19.26 -5.87
N PRO A 61 6.14 -18.71 -5.05
CA PRO A 61 6.29 -17.40 -4.46
C PRO A 61 7.53 -17.24 -3.57
N ILE A 62 8.04 -16.01 -3.50
CA ILE A 62 9.14 -15.61 -2.63
C ILE A 62 8.63 -15.49 -1.19
N THR A 63 9.35 -16.10 -0.24
CA THR A 63 9.07 -15.99 1.19
C THR A 63 9.69 -14.73 1.78
N PHE A 64 9.04 -14.11 2.76
CA PHE A 64 9.59 -12.98 3.52
C PHE A 64 9.79 -13.42 4.97
N ASP A 65 11.05 -13.53 5.41
CA ASP A 65 11.40 -14.14 6.69
C ASP A 65 11.09 -13.25 7.91
N ARG A 66 10.98 -11.92 7.72
CA ARG A 66 10.83 -10.94 8.79
C ARG A 66 9.93 -9.79 8.40
N ASN A 67 9.13 -9.31 9.36
CA ASN A 67 8.42 -8.04 9.24
C ASN A 67 9.30 -6.93 9.84
N ALA A 68 9.72 -5.96 9.03
CA ALA A 68 10.43 -4.78 9.51
C ALA A 68 9.50 -3.83 10.27
N LEU A 69 8.26 -3.68 9.78
CA LEU A 69 7.26 -2.80 10.35
C LEU A 69 5.86 -3.37 10.04
N SER A 70 4.97 -3.34 11.03
CA SER A 70 3.56 -3.71 10.87
C SER A 70 2.72 -2.73 11.67
N LEU A 71 1.88 -1.97 10.99
CA LEU A 71 1.00 -0.95 11.55
C LEU A 71 -0.43 -1.18 11.04
N GLY A 72 -1.41 -0.97 11.91
CA GLY A 72 -2.82 -1.20 11.58
C GLY A 72 -3.17 -2.69 11.44
N THR A 73 -4.37 -2.94 10.94
CA THR A 73 -4.92 -4.30 10.75
C THR A 73 -5.41 -4.56 9.33
N ASP A 74 -5.36 -3.55 8.45
CA ASP A 74 -5.89 -3.66 7.09
C ASP A 74 -5.03 -4.60 6.23
N ILE A 75 -3.79 -4.84 6.65
CA ILE A 75 -2.83 -5.73 6.01
C ILE A 75 -2.21 -6.62 7.09
N SER A 76 -2.05 -7.91 6.81
CA SER A 76 -1.34 -8.85 7.68
C SER A 76 -0.33 -9.67 6.90
N HIS A 77 0.78 -10.02 7.57
CA HIS A 77 1.80 -10.93 7.05
C HIS A 77 2.40 -11.71 8.23
N THR A 78 2.59 -13.01 8.05
CA THR A 78 3.30 -13.85 9.04
C THR A 78 4.74 -14.01 8.58
N SER A 79 5.71 -13.67 9.42
CA SER A 79 7.13 -13.88 9.13
C SER A 79 7.42 -15.34 8.77
N GLY A 80 8.14 -15.56 7.67
CA GLY A 80 8.36 -16.87 7.06
C GLY A 80 7.26 -17.32 6.10
N SER A 81 6.27 -16.48 5.81
CA SER A 81 5.25 -16.70 4.79
C SER A 81 5.66 -16.02 3.47
N ASP A 82 5.08 -16.48 2.37
CA ASP A 82 5.13 -15.83 1.05
C ASP A 82 3.93 -14.92 0.76
N THR A 83 2.98 -14.83 1.71
CA THR A 83 1.64 -14.28 1.49
C THR A 83 1.39 -13.10 2.41
N PHE A 84 1.11 -11.96 1.80
CA PHE A 84 0.46 -10.85 2.49
C PHE A 84 -1.05 -10.95 2.28
N THR A 85 -1.83 -10.57 3.29
CA THR A 85 -3.29 -10.57 3.21
C THR A 85 -3.83 -9.19 3.45
N ILE A 86 -4.63 -8.69 2.52
CA ILE A 86 -5.46 -7.50 2.70
C ILE A 86 -6.76 -7.92 3.37
N ASN A 87 -7.05 -7.31 4.50
CA ASN A 87 -8.17 -7.63 5.39
C ASN A 87 -9.32 -6.60 5.31
N GLN A 88 -9.11 -5.46 4.64
CA GLN A 88 -10.13 -4.42 4.45
C GLN A 88 -10.18 -3.95 3.00
N PRO A 89 -11.37 -3.65 2.44
CA PRO A 89 -11.47 -3.00 1.14
C PRO A 89 -10.77 -1.63 1.13
N GLY A 90 -10.26 -1.25 -0.03
CA GLY A 90 -9.58 0.03 -0.21
C GLY A 90 -8.58 0.04 -1.35
N VAL A 91 -7.85 1.15 -1.44
CA VAL A 91 -6.74 1.32 -2.37
C VAL A 91 -5.42 1.12 -1.62
N TYR A 92 -4.53 0.33 -2.19
CA TYR A 92 -3.23 -0.03 -1.62
C TYR A 92 -2.11 0.24 -2.60
N SER A 93 -0.96 0.71 -2.12
CA SER A 93 0.29 0.71 -2.87
C SER A 93 1.09 -0.53 -2.50
N VAL A 94 1.52 -1.30 -3.49
CA VAL A 94 2.41 -2.45 -3.33
C VAL A 94 3.75 -2.12 -3.97
N GLU A 95 4.82 -2.20 -3.18
CA GLU A 95 6.19 -1.99 -3.62
C GLU A 95 7.01 -3.25 -3.33
N PHE A 96 7.81 -3.67 -4.31
CA PHE A 96 8.72 -4.79 -4.19
C PHE A 96 10.08 -4.40 -4.76
N HIS A 97 11.14 -4.88 -4.09
CA HIS A 97 12.51 -4.88 -4.59
C HIS A 97 13.14 -6.24 -4.32
N GLY A 98 13.99 -6.71 -5.21
CA GLY A 98 14.74 -7.94 -5.03
C GLY A 98 15.81 -8.13 -6.09
N VAL A 99 16.69 -9.09 -5.87
CA VAL A 99 17.68 -9.54 -6.85
C VAL A 99 17.39 -10.99 -7.20
N ILE A 100 17.30 -11.28 -8.49
CA ILE A 100 17.07 -12.62 -9.03
C ILE A 100 18.31 -13.09 -9.78
N THR A 101 18.76 -14.29 -9.43
CA THR A 101 19.84 -15.02 -10.11
C THR A 101 19.29 -16.37 -10.58
N PRO A 102 19.42 -16.75 -11.87
CA PRO A 102 19.01 -18.06 -12.35
C PRO A 102 19.99 -19.13 -11.87
N THR A 103 19.53 -20.37 -11.76
CA THR A 103 20.40 -21.48 -11.34
C THR A 103 21.16 -22.09 -12.52
N ALA A 104 22.27 -22.78 -12.23
CA ALA A 104 23.05 -23.51 -13.26
C ALA A 104 22.26 -24.64 -13.96
N ASN A 105 21.15 -25.08 -13.38
CA ASN A 105 20.30 -26.14 -13.94
C ASN A 105 19.30 -25.61 -14.97
N ASN A 106 19.25 -24.30 -15.23
CA ASN A 106 18.39 -23.74 -16.26
C ASN A 106 18.99 -23.92 -17.66
N THR A 107 18.13 -24.08 -18.66
CA THR A 107 18.52 -24.00 -20.08
C THR A 107 18.64 -22.54 -20.47
N PHE A 108 19.84 -22.11 -20.88
CA PHE A 108 20.09 -20.73 -21.27
C PHE A 108 19.97 -20.53 -22.79
N PRO A 109 19.45 -19.38 -23.27
CA PRO A 109 18.95 -18.27 -22.47
C PRO A 109 17.63 -18.59 -21.76
N VAL A 110 17.49 -18.12 -20.52
CA VAL A 110 16.27 -18.29 -19.71
C VAL A 110 15.65 -16.93 -19.44
N ASN A 111 14.36 -16.77 -19.73
CA ASN A 111 13.59 -15.61 -19.32
C ASN A 111 12.91 -15.92 -17.98
N ILE A 112 13.18 -15.11 -16.96
CA ILE A 112 12.47 -15.17 -15.68
C ILE A 112 11.64 -13.89 -15.56
N ASN A 113 10.32 -14.04 -15.45
CA ASN A 113 9.39 -12.96 -15.22
C ASN A 113 8.94 -12.97 -13.76
N THR A 114 9.31 -11.94 -13.01
CA THR A 114 8.91 -11.78 -11.61
C THR A 114 7.67 -10.89 -11.54
N SER A 115 6.58 -11.40 -10.98
CA SER A 115 5.31 -10.69 -10.95
C SER A 115 4.69 -10.64 -9.57
N LEU A 116 3.93 -9.57 -9.30
CA LEU A 116 2.94 -9.56 -8.24
C LEU A 116 1.72 -10.38 -8.67
N GLU A 117 1.30 -11.32 -7.83
CA GLU A 117 0.06 -12.05 -7.95
C GLU A 117 -0.94 -11.55 -6.90
N VAL A 118 -2.16 -11.26 -7.34
CA VAL A 118 -3.31 -10.90 -6.52
C VAL A 118 -4.32 -12.04 -6.64
N ASN A 119 -4.60 -12.73 -5.53
CA ASN A 119 -5.42 -13.95 -5.52
C ASN A 119 -4.96 -14.99 -6.58
N GLY A 120 -3.65 -15.17 -6.72
CA GLY A 120 -3.01 -16.09 -7.67
C GLY A 120 -3.07 -15.66 -9.15
N SER A 121 -3.57 -14.46 -9.44
CA SER A 121 -3.57 -13.89 -10.79
C SER A 121 -2.56 -12.75 -10.90
N VAL A 122 -1.81 -12.70 -12.00
CA VAL A 122 -0.82 -11.63 -12.22
C VAL A 122 -1.50 -10.27 -12.25
N GLN A 123 -1.02 -9.35 -11.41
CA GLN A 123 -1.47 -7.96 -11.40
C GLN A 123 -0.88 -7.20 -12.59
N PRO A 124 -1.73 -6.60 -13.46
CA PRO A 124 -1.23 -5.77 -14.55
C PRO A 124 -0.35 -4.63 -14.06
N GLY A 125 0.78 -4.42 -14.75
CA GLY A 125 1.76 -3.37 -14.43
C GLY A 125 2.78 -3.73 -13.35
N ALA A 126 2.72 -4.95 -12.79
CA ALA A 126 3.66 -5.41 -11.75
C ALA A 126 4.38 -6.69 -12.17
N SER A 127 4.96 -6.68 -13.37
CA SER A 127 5.77 -7.77 -13.93
C SER A 127 7.10 -7.23 -14.46
N VAL A 128 8.19 -7.88 -14.09
CA VAL A 128 9.55 -7.54 -14.53
C VAL A 128 10.19 -8.78 -15.18
N PRO A 129 10.22 -8.86 -16.52
CA PRO A 129 10.92 -9.91 -17.23
C PRO A 129 12.41 -9.60 -17.40
N PHE A 130 13.27 -10.59 -17.21
CA PHE A 130 14.69 -10.51 -17.55
C PHE A 130 15.17 -11.80 -18.23
N THR A 131 15.95 -11.65 -19.31
CA THR A 131 16.52 -12.79 -20.04
C THR A 131 17.99 -12.95 -19.68
N PHE A 132 18.27 -13.99 -18.89
CA PHE A 132 19.62 -14.37 -18.50
C PHE A 132 20.26 -15.26 -19.57
N GLN A 133 21.55 -15.04 -19.80
CA GLN A 133 22.40 -15.76 -20.76
C GLN A 133 23.24 -16.86 -20.10
N ASN A 134 23.45 -16.78 -18.78
CA ASN A 134 24.14 -17.79 -17.99
C ASN A 134 23.78 -17.68 -16.49
N ALA A 135 24.27 -18.62 -15.69
CA ALA A 135 23.94 -18.78 -14.27
C ALA A 135 24.64 -17.82 -13.30
N THR A 136 25.59 -16.99 -13.77
CA THR A 136 26.32 -16.05 -12.91
C THR A 136 25.78 -14.62 -12.99
N GLN A 137 24.80 -14.38 -13.88
CA GLN A 137 24.15 -13.10 -14.00
C GLN A 137 23.08 -12.91 -12.91
N SER A 138 22.94 -11.68 -12.44
CA SER A 138 21.87 -11.27 -11.53
C SER A 138 21.17 -10.05 -12.09
N SER A 139 19.88 -9.90 -11.81
CA SER A 139 19.10 -8.71 -12.14
C SER A 139 18.37 -8.22 -10.90
N GLU A 140 18.41 -6.91 -10.68
CA GLU A 140 17.45 -6.26 -9.80
C GLU A 140 16.05 -6.34 -10.45
N VAL A 141 15.04 -6.55 -9.63
CA VAL A 141 13.63 -6.60 -10.02
C VAL A 141 12.83 -5.76 -9.03
N SER A 142 12.13 -4.76 -9.55
CA SER A 142 11.34 -3.87 -8.72
C SER A 142 10.07 -3.44 -9.43
N PHE A 143 8.99 -3.28 -8.67
CA PHE A 143 7.76 -2.68 -9.15
C PHE A 143 7.06 -1.91 -8.03
N THR A 144 6.31 -0.89 -8.43
CA THR A 144 5.36 -0.19 -7.56
C THR A 144 4.04 -0.11 -8.31
N VAL A 145 2.98 -0.66 -7.72
CA VAL A 145 1.65 -0.64 -8.34
C VAL A 145 0.58 -0.30 -7.30
N PRO A 146 -0.34 0.64 -7.61
CA PRO A 146 -1.56 0.77 -6.84
C PRO A 146 -2.56 -0.32 -7.23
N ILE A 147 -3.21 -0.94 -6.24
CA ILE A 147 -4.29 -1.91 -6.45
C ILE A 147 -5.54 -1.44 -5.72
N SER A 148 -6.70 -1.70 -6.32
CA SER A 148 -8.01 -1.53 -5.69
C SER A 148 -8.52 -2.89 -5.26
N VAL A 149 -8.90 -3.01 -3.98
CA VAL A 149 -9.42 -4.25 -3.39
C VAL A 149 -10.84 -4.02 -2.93
N THR A 150 -11.78 -4.78 -3.51
CA THR A 150 -13.20 -4.77 -3.16
C THR A 150 -13.57 -5.92 -2.24
N ASP A 151 -12.98 -7.09 -2.48
CA ASP A 151 -13.28 -8.33 -1.77
C ASP A 151 -12.12 -8.70 -0.84
N VAL A 152 -12.44 -9.09 0.38
CA VAL A 152 -11.46 -9.50 1.39
C VAL A 152 -11.84 -10.86 2.00
N PRO A 153 -10.85 -11.72 2.34
CA PRO A 153 -9.42 -11.47 2.23
C PRO A 153 -8.92 -11.49 0.78
N THR A 154 -7.96 -10.62 0.45
CA THR A 154 -7.22 -10.66 -0.82
C THR A 154 -5.76 -10.99 -0.53
N THR A 155 -5.21 -11.98 -1.22
CA THR A 155 -3.81 -12.40 -1.06
C THR A 155 -2.91 -11.70 -2.07
N LEU A 156 -1.72 -11.32 -1.61
CA LEU A 156 -0.64 -10.78 -2.44
C LEU A 156 0.58 -11.67 -2.28
N GLN A 157 1.16 -12.09 -3.40
CA GLN A 157 2.36 -12.93 -3.47
C GLN A 157 3.28 -12.41 -4.58
N VAL A 158 4.59 -12.62 -4.47
CA VAL A 158 5.55 -12.28 -5.55
C VAL A 158 6.16 -13.55 -6.09
N ALA A 159 5.94 -13.86 -7.36
CA ALA A 159 6.33 -15.12 -7.97
C ALA A 159 7.20 -14.91 -9.23
N PRO A 160 8.45 -15.41 -9.24
CA PRO A 160 9.26 -15.56 -10.44
C PRO A 160 8.83 -16.79 -11.25
N PHE A 161 8.58 -16.61 -12.55
CA PHE A 161 8.19 -17.68 -13.48
C PHE A 161 9.17 -17.79 -14.66
N GLY A 162 9.46 -19.02 -15.11
CA GLY A 162 10.27 -19.32 -16.29
C GLY A 162 11.57 -20.08 -16.00
N GLY A 163 12.03 -20.09 -14.75
CA GLY A 163 13.23 -20.80 -14.34
C GLY A 163 13.33 -20.98 -12.83
N ASN A 164 14.31 -21.75 -12.40
CA ASN A 164 14.66 -21.85 -10.99
C ASN A 164 15.56 -20.66 -10.67
N TYR A 165 15.47 -20.17 -9.45
CA TYR A 165 16.11 -18.92 -9.08
C TYR A 165 16.69 -18.98 -7.67
N LEU A 166 17.60 -18.05 -7.40
CA LEU A 166 17.95 -17.58 -6.08
C LEU A 166 17.42 -16.15 -5.96
N ALA A 167 16.63 -15.89 -4.93
CA ALA A 167 16.16 -14.55 -4.60
C ALA A 167 16.97 -14.00 -3.41
N ASP A 168 17.52 -12.80 -3.58
CA ASP A 168 18.32 -12.10 -2.59
C ASP A 168 17.85 -10.64 -2.45
N ALA A 169 18.21 -9.98 -1.34
CA ALA A 169 17.85 -8.60 -1.04
C ALA A 169 16.35 -8.29 -1.23
N VAL A 170 15.48 -9.29 -0.98
CA VAL A 170 14.04 -9.15 -1.23
C VAL A 170 13.37 -8.37 -0.12
N SER A 171 12.55 -7.40 -0.51
CA SER A 171 11.67 -6.65 0.39
C SER A 171 10.36 -6.33 -0.30
N MET A 172 9.29 -6.29 0.48
CA MET A 172 7.96 -5.91 0.02
C MET A 172 7.29 -5.02 1.06
N THR A 173 6.72 -3.92 0.58
CA THR A 173 5.99 -2.97 1.40
C THR A 173 4.61 -2.78 0.82
N VAL A 174 3.59 -2.99 1.64
CA VAL A 174 2.18 -2.79 1.29
C VAL A 174 1.64 -1.67 2.17
N THR A 175 1.18 -0.58 1.57
CA THR A 175 0.63 0.59 2.27
C THR A 175 -0.83 0.78 1.88
N ARG A 176 -1.72 0.98 2.85
CA ARG A 176 -3.08 1.43 2.54
C ARG A 176 -3.08 2.92 2.24
N LEU A 177 -3.65 3.29 1.10
CA LEU A 177 -3.78 4.68 0.66
C LEU A 177 -5.12 5.30 1.07
N GLY A 178 -6.16 4.48 1.23
CA GLY A 178 -7.46 4.92 1.68
C GLY A 178 -8.59 3.99 1.26
N ASN A 179 -9.82 4.49 1.35
CA ASN A 179 -10.99 3.80 0.85
C ASN A 179 -11.02 3.85 -0.69
N SER A 180 -11.65 2.83 -1.30
CA SER A 180 -11.91 2.74 -2.75
C SER A 180 -13.08 3.61 -3.18
#